data_AF-A0A2I0V8P6-F1
#
_entry.id   AF-A0A2I0V8P6-F1
#
_cell.length_a   1.000
_cell.length_b   1.000
_cell.length_c   1.000
_cell.angle_alpha   90.00
_cell.angle_beta   90.00
_cell.angle_gamma   90.00
#
_symmetry.space_group_name_H-M   'P 1'
#
loop_
_entity.id
_entity.type
_entity.pdbx_description
1 polymer ?
#
loop_
_entity_poly.entity_id
_entity_poly.type
_entity_poly.pdbx_seq_one_letter_code
_entity_poly.pdbx_strand_id
1 'polypeptide(L)'
;MGSAEANDLAKMESFSFSLDEDEEIQMQWAAIERLPTVKRLRSALFMIDNDDEKAGMRVVDVANLDAIQRRQFIENLIRNVEHDNRQLLEGQRERMRR
;
A
#
# COMPACT_ATOMS: atom_id res chain seq x y z
N MET A 1 -6.49 11.41 28.73
CA MET A 1 -6.20 11.75 27.32
C MET A 1 -4.90 11.05 26.92
N GLY A 2 -4.85 9.72 26.87
CA GLY A 2 -3.56 9.01 26.72
C GLY A 2 -3.63 7.66 26.00
N SER A 3 -4.75 7.30 25.38
CA SER A 3 -4.89 6.04 24.62
C SER A 3 -5.16 6.24 23.14
N ALA A 4 -5.61 7.44 22.71
CA ALA A 4 -5.83 7.74 21.29
C ALA A 4 -4.50 8.05 20.56
N GLU A 5 -3.62 8.86 21.16
CA GLU A 5 -2.31 9.21 20.57
C GLU A 5 -1.36 8.01 20.47
N ALA A 6 -1.44 7.06 21.43
CA ALA A 6 -0.65 5.83 21.37
C ALA A 6 -1.06 4.92 20.20
N ASN A 7 -2.34 4.94 19.83
CA ASN A 7 -2.86 4.15 18.71
C ASN A 7 -2.50 4.77 17.35
N ASP A 8 -2.48 6.11 17.27
CA ASP A 8 -2.02 6.83 16.07
C ASP A 8 -0.52 6.67 15.84
N LEU A 9 0.29 6.64 16.90
CA LEU A 9 1.74 6.37 16.82
C LEU A 9 2.03 4.92 16.41
N ALA A 10 1.30 3.94 16.95
CA ALA A 10 1.42 2.54 16.54
C ALA A 10 0.98 2.33 15.07
N LYS A 11 -0.01 3.09 14.60
CA LYS A 11 -0.47 3.08 13.20
C LYS A 11 0.49 3.79 12.24
N MET A 12 1.37 4.66 12.77
CA MET A 12 2.45 5.30 12.01
C MET A 12 3.70 4.39 11.97
N GLU A 13 3.96 3.63 13.03
CA GLU A 13 4.97 2.55 13.05
C GLU A 13 4.58 1.35 12.19
N SER A 14 3.30 1.05 11.98
CA SER A 14 2.86 -0.02 11.08
C SER A 14 3.12 0.26 9.59
N PHE A 15 3.63 1.45 9.24
CA PHE A 15 4.14 1.76 7.89
C PHE A 15 5.68 1.62 7.80
N SER A 16 6.37 1.32 8.91
CA SER A 16 7.78 0.92 8.89
C SER A 16 7.89 -0.51 8.38
N PHE A 17 7.96 -0.62 7.06
CA PHE A 17 8.14 -1.89 6.35
C PHE A 17 9.38 -2.62 6.84
N SER A 18 9.20 -3.85 7.31
CA SER A 18 10.33 -4.71 7.66
C SER A 18 10.95 -5.30 6.38
N LEU A 19 12.27 -5.53 6.37
CA LEU A 19 13.02 -6.04 5.21
C LEU A 19 12.45 -7.36 4.62
N ASP A 20 11.83 -8.21 5.45
CA ASP A 20 11.21 -9.46 5.00
C ASP A 20 9.85 -9.23 4.30
N GLU A 21 9.08 -8.22 4.72
CA GLU A 21 7.84 -7.85 4.04
C GLU A 21 8.14 -7.28 2.65
N ASP A 22 9.29 -6.61 2.46
CA ASP A 22 9.73 -6.04 1.19
C ASP A 22 9.89 -7.10 0.10
N GLU A 23 10.42 -8.28 0.42
CA GLU A 23 10.55 -9.37 -0.55
C GLU A 23 9.18 -9.92 -0.98
N GLU A 24 8.25 -10.11 -0.03
CA GLU A 24 6.90 -10.57 -0.35
C GLU A 24 6.17 -9.56 -1.23
N ILE A 25 6.26 -8.27 -0.91
CA ILE A 25 5.69 -7.20 -1.72
C ILE A 25 6.32 -7.16 -3.11
N GLN A 26 7.63 -7.30 -3.23
CA GLN A 26 8.29 -7.36 -4.53
C GLN A 26 7.81 -8.56 -5.34
N MET A 27 7.61 -9.72 -4.72
CA MET A 27 7.03 -10.90 -5.40
C MET A 27 5.59 -10.62 -5.88
N GLN A 28 4.77 -9.97 -5.07
CA GLN A 28 3.41 -9.59 -5.45
C GLN A 28 3.40 -8.57 -6.60
N TRP A 29 4.28 -7.56 -6.57
CA TRP A 29 4.45 -6.61 -7.69
C TRP A 29 4.91 -7.28 -8.98
N ALA A 30 5.85 -8.22 -8.90
CA ALA A 30 6.30 -8.99 -10.06
C ALA A 30 5.17 -9.84 -10.67
N ALA A 31 4.27 -10.36 -9.83
CA ALA A 31 3.07 -11.05 -10.30
C ALA A 31 2.10 -10.09 -11.02
N ILE A 32 1.89 -8.88 -10.49
CA ILE A 32 1.05 -7.84 -11.11
C ILE A 32 1.64 -7.39 -12.46
N GLU A 33 2.96 -7.23 -12.55
CA GLU A 33 3.62 -6.76 -13.76
C GLU A 33 3.47 -7.72 -14.95
N ARG A 34 3.40 -9.03 -14.65
CA ARG A 34 3.16 -10.11 -15.63
C ARG A 34 1.73 -10.15 -16.15
N LEU A 35 0.79 -9.41 -15.56
CA LEU A 35 -0.61 -9.37 -16.01
C LEU A 35 -0.77 -8.57 -17.32
N PRO A 36 -1.78 -8.90 -18.15
CA PRO A 36 -2.17 -8.07 -19.29
C PRO A 36 -2.52 -6.63 -18.86
N THR A 37 -2.33 -5.65 -19.75
CA THR A 37 -2.45 -4.21 -19.45
C THR A 37 -3.73 -3.84 -18.70
N VAL A 38 -4.88 -4.38 -19.11
CA VAL A 38 -6.18 -4.09 -18.48
C VAL A 38 -6.25 -4.61 -17.04
N LYS A 39 -5.73 -5.82 -16.80
CA LYS A 39 -5.70 -6.41 -15.46
C LYS A 39 -4.70 -5.67 -14.56
N ARG A 40 -3.52 -5.36 -15.11
CA ARG A 40 -2.48 -4.60 -14.40
C ARG A 40 -2.97 -3.24 -13.90
N LEU A 41 -3.74 -2.50 -14.70
CA LEU A 41 -4.31 -1.19 -14.30
C LEU A 41 -5.37 -1.28 -13.20
N ARG A 42 -6.00 -2.45 -13.03
CA ARG A 42 -7.07 -2.67 -12.06
C ARG A 42 -6.60 -3.37 -10.80
N SER A 43 -5.38 -3.93 -10.81
CA SER A 43 -4.78 -4.58 -9.65
C SER A 43 -4.02 -3.58 -8.80
N ALA A 44 -4.31 -3.55 -7.51
CA ALA A 44 -3.58 -2.76 -6.52
C ALA A 44 -3.21 -3.63 -5.31
N LEU A 45 -2.07 -3.34 -4.70
CA LEU A 45 -1.72 -3.87 -3.39
C LEU A 45 -2.46 -3.06 -2.33
N PHE A 46 -3.26 -3.72 -1.51
CA PHE A 46 -4.06 -3.10 -0.46
C PHE A 46 -3.93 -3.87 0.84
N MET A 47 -3.71 -3.14 1.93
CA MET A 47 -3.81 -3.69 3.29
C MET A 47 -5.27 -3.73 3.69
N ILE A 48 -5.76 -4.92 4.01
CA ILE A 48 -7.11 -5.09 4.54
C ILE A 48 -6.98 -5.23 6.06
N ASP A 49 -7.34 -4.18 6.79
CA ASP A 49 -7.51 -4.23 8.24
C ASP A 49 -8.81 -5.01 8.54
N ASN A 50 -8.73 -6.34 8.61
CA ASN A 50 -9.75 -7.14 9.28
C ASN A 50 -9.27 -7.44 10.70
N ASP A 51 -10.16 -7.30 11.69
CA ASP A 51 -9.89 -7.56 13.11
C ASP A 51 -9.40 -9.00 13.40
N ASP A 52 -9.60 -9.93 12.46
CA ASP A 52 -9.13 -11.31 12.56
C ASP A 52 -8.03 -11.59 11.52
N GLU A 53 -6.81 -11.77 12.06
CA GLU A 53 -5.64 -12.40 11.46
C GLU A 53 -4.94 -11.72 10.27
N LYS A 54 -3.72 -11.23 10.58
CA LYS A 54 -2.64 -10.77 9.71
C LYS A 54 -3.00 -9.58 8.80
N ALA A 55 -2.71 -8.38 9.32
CA ALA A 55 -2.47 -7.19 8.53
C ALA A 55 -1.37 -7.50 7.49
N GLY A 56 -1.79 -7.88 6.29
CA GLY A 56 -0.90 -8.26 5.20
C GLY A 56 -1.38 -7.60 3.92
N MET A 57 -0.43 -7.08 3.15
CA MET A 57 -0.69 -6.56 1.81
C MET A 57 -1.22 -7.69 0.91
N ARG A 58 -2.40 -7.49 0.30
CA ARG A 58 -2.94 -8.41 -0.71
C ARG A 58 -3.20 -7.68 -2.02
N VAL A 59 -3.04 -8.40 -3.12
CA VAL A 59 -3.43 -7.93 -4.45
C VAL A 59 -4.95 -7.99 -4.59
N VAL A 60 -5.58 -6.85 -4.88
CA VAL A 60 -7.03 -6.73 -5.06
C VAL A 60 -7.35 -6.09 -6.41
N ASP A 61 -8.42 -6.56 -7.07
CA ASP A 61 -9.00 -5.87 -8.23
C ASP A 61 -9.87 -4.72 -7.72
N VAL A 62 -9.42 -3.48 -7.94
CA VAL A 62 -10.05 -2.24 -7.48
C VAL A 62 -11.50 -2.12 -7.97
N ALA A 63 -11.81 -2.70 -9.13
CA ALA A 63 -13.17 -2.64 -9.67
C ALA A 63 -14.15 -3.59 -8.96
N ASN A 64 -13.64 -4.63 -8.29
CA ASN A 64 -14.43 -5.61 -7.56
C ASN A 64 -14.52 -5.31 -6.06
N LEU A 65 -13.99 -4.16 -5.61
CA LEU A 65 -14.11 -3.71 -4.22
C LEU A 65 -15.55 -3.33 -3.87
N ASP A 66 -16.00 -3.77 -2.71
CA ASP A 66 -17.26 -3.34 -2.10
C ASP A 66 -17.20 -1.84 -1.74
N ALA A 67 -18.35 -1.19 -1.56
CA ALA A 67 -18.45 0.24 -1.32
C ALA A 67 -17.64 0.71 -0.09
N ILE A 68 -17.65 -0.09 0.98
CA ILE A 68 -16.92 0.21 2.21
C ILE A 68 -15.41 0.09 1.99
N GLN A 69 -14.96 -1.01 1.38
CA GLN A 69 -13.54 -1.24 1.09
C GLN A 69 -12.98 -0.20 0.13
N ARG A 70 -13.77 0.22 -0.87
CA ARG A 70 -13.38 1.27 -1.81
C ARG A 70 -13.18 2.61 -1.12
N ARG A 71 -14.04 2.95 -0.15
CA ARG A 71 -13.89 4.18 0.63
C ARG A 71 -12.61 4.15 1.46
N GLN A 72 -12.36 3.05 2.18
CA GLN A 72 -11.13 2.87 2.95
C GLN A 72 -9.88 2.92 2.07
N PHE A 73 -9.93 2.30 0.88
CA PHE A 73 -8.85 2.35 -0.11
C PHE A 73 -8.52 3.80 -0.50
N ILE A 74 -9.53 4.60 -0.84
CA ILE A 74 -9.35 6.00 -1.22
C ILE A 74 -8.83 6.84 -0.04
N GLU A 75 -9.37 6.64 1.16
CA GLU A 75 -8.92 7.37 2.36
C GLU A 75 -7.45 7.07 2.69
N ASN A 76 -7.03 5.81 2.60
CA ASN A 76 -5.63 5.42 2.80
C ASN A 76 -4.72 5.99 1.71
N LEU A 77 -5.15 5.99 0.44
CA LEU A 77 -4.39 6.57 -0.67
C LEU A 77 -4.18 8.08 -0.49
N ILE A 78 -5.22 8.81 -0.10
CA ILE A 78 -5.13 10.27 0.13
C ILE A 78 -4.21 10.57 1.32
N ARG A 79 -4.26 9.77 2.38
CA ARG A 79 -3.42 9.98 3.57
C ARG A 79 -1.93 9.88 3.26
N ASN A 80 -1.55 8.95 2.38
CA ASN A 80 -0.14 8.63 2.11
C ASN A 80 0.42 9.29 0.84
N VAL A 81 -0.40 10.04 0.10
CA VAL A 81 -0.03 10.62 -1.20
C VAL A 81 1.25 11.46 -1.16
N GLU A 82 1.50 12.19 -0.08
CA GLU A 82 2.69 13.02 0.05
C GLU A 82 3.98 12.19 0.19
N HIS A 83 3.92 11.11 0.97
CA HIS A 83 5.05 10.22 1.18
C HIS A 83 5.38 9.47 -0.11
N ASP A 84 4.37 8.91 -0.76
CA ASP A 84 4.51 8.17 -2.02
C ASP A 84 5.07 9.06 -3.14
N ASN A 85 4.57 10.29 -3.26
CA ASN A 85 5.08 11.24 -4.23
C ASN A 85 6.56 11.61 -3.99
N ARG A 86 6.97 11.77 -2.72
CA ARG A 86 8.38 12.03 -2.40
C ARG A 86 9.27 10.87 -2.86
N GLN A 87 8.92 9.63 -2.49
CA GLN A 87 9.68 8.44 -2.90
C GLN A 87 9.76 8.30 -4.42
N LEU A 88 8.63 8.53 -5.12
CA LEU A 88 8.59 8.51 -6.58
C LEU A 88 9.55 9.53 -7.19
N LEU A 89 9.49 10.79 -6.73
CA LEU A 89 10.33 11.87 -7.24
C LEU A 89 11.82 11.64 -6.95
N GLU A 90 12.16 11.12 -5.78
CA GLU A 90 13.53 10.74 -5.42
C GLU A 90 14.06 9.65 -6.36
N GLY A 91 13.28 8.59 -6.59
CA GLY A 91 13.63 7.53 -7.54
C GLY A 91 13.78 8.05 -8.97
N GLN A 92 12.93 8.98 -9.42
CA GLN A 92 13.08 9.63 -10.73
C GLN A 92 14.37 10.44 -10.82
N ARG A 93 14.71 11.21 -9.78
CA ARG A 93 15.95 12.02 -9.73
C ARG A 93 17.19 11.15 -9.78
N GLU A 94 17.21 10.03 -9.06
CA GLU A 94 18.35 9.11 -9.07
C GLU A 94 18.56 8.51 -10.46
N ARG A 95 17.48 8.09 -11.12
CA ARG A 95 17.54 7.56 -12.50
C ARG A 95 18.01 8.59 -13.53
N MET A 96 17.70 9.88 -13.34
CA MET A 96 18.18 10.94 -14.23
C MET A 96 19.66 11.31 -14.01
N ARG A 97 20.21 11.01 -12.83
CA ARG A 97 21.61 11.29 -12.48
C ARG A 97 22.56 10.15 -12.86
N ARG A 98 22.03 8.94 -13.01
CA ARG A 98 22.75 7.77 -13.52
C ARG A 98 22.88 7.84 -15.05
#